data_AF-A0AAQ3X9Z7-F1
#
_entry.id   AF-A0AAQ3X9Z7-F1
#
_cell.length_a   1.000
_cell.length_b   1.000
_cell.length_c   1.000
_cell.angle_alpha   90.00
_cell.angle_beta   90.00
_cell.angle_gamma   90.00
#
_symmetry.space_group_name_H-M   'P 1'
#
loop_
_entity.id
_entity.type
_entity.pdbx_description
1 polymer ?
#
loop_
_entity_poly.entity_id
_entity_poly.type
_entity_poly.pdbx_seq_one_letter_code
_entity_poly.pdbx_strand_id
1 'polypeptide(L)'
;HVAKRVAVERIITSTNSVELPLLTKSNYHEWALVMQVSLEAMELWDAVEAERAKDRRALAAILGAIPSEIKAGVAVKKTAKQAWNAAKSMRVGDDRVKVVSVQHLWAE
;
A
#
# COMPACT_ATOMS: atom_id res chain seq x y z
N HIS A 1 -9.80 46.01 -1.35
CA HIS A 1 -9.71 44.65 -0.78
C HIS A 1 -11.03 44.28 -0.11
N VAL A 2 -11.83 43.42 -0.75
CA VAL A 2 -13.01 42.81 -0.11
C VAL A 2 -12.85 41.31 -0.29
N ALA A 3 -12.62 40.62 0.82
CA ALA A 3 -12.45 39.18 0.86
C ALA A 3 -13.77 38.52 0.41
N LYS A 4 -13.69 37.77 -0.69
CA LYS A 4 -14.78 36.92 -1.16
C LYS A 4 -14.99 35.81 -0.11
N ARG A 5 -16.09 35.89 0.61
CA ARG A 5 -16.64 34.76 1.37
C ARG A 5 -16.97 33.68 0.34
N VAL A 6 -16.20 32.60 0.34
CA VAL A 6 -16.57 31.38 -0.38
C VAL A 6 -17.77 30.82 0.37
N ALA A 7 -18.94 30.92 -0.26
CA ALA A 7 -20.14 30.22 0.17
C ALA A 7 -19.85 28.73 0.05
N VAL A 8 -19.66 28.06 1.18
CA VAL A 8 -19.75 26.60 1.25
C VAL A 8 -21.23 26.31 1.40
N GLU A 9 -21.87 26.04 0.27
CA GLU A 9 -23.28 25.69 0.16
C GLU A 9 -23.51 24.36 0.90
N ARG A 10 -24.09 24.45 2.11
CA ARG A 10 -24.59 23.30 2.86
C ARG A 10 -25.80 22.76 2.12
N ILE A 11 -25.64 21.70 1.35
CA ILE A 11 -26.78 20.89 0.89
C ILE A 11 -27.25 20.09 2.11
N ILE A 12 -28.32 20.59 2.73
CA ILE A 12 -29.10 19.90 3.75
C ILE A 12 -29.76 18.70 3.06
N THR A 13 -29.42 17.48 3.47
CA THR A 13 -30.24 16.30 3.18
C THR A 13 -30.56 15.60 4.50
N SER A 14 -31.85 15.32 4.67
CA SER A 14 -32.52 15.08 5.93
C SER A 14 -32.14 13.76 6.62
N THR A 15 -32.07 13.82 7.95
CA THR A 15 -32.44 12.78 8.93
C THR A 15 -31.99 11.33 8.66
N ASN A 16 -30.99 10.88 9.43
CA ASN A 16 -30.38 9.53 9.53
C ASN A 16 -29.22 9.16 8.59
N SER A 17 -28.76 10.04 7.72
CA SER A 17 -27.52 9.86 6.95
C SER A 17 -26.32 10.45 7.69
N VAL A 18 -25.27 9.65 7.92
CA VAL A 18 -23.99 10.15 8.45
C VAL A 18 -23.44 11.20 7.48
N GLU A 19 -23.32 12.45 7.93
CA GLU A 19 -22.76 13.54 7.11
C GLU A 19 -21.25 13.34 6.95
N LEU A 20 -20.82 12.90 5.76
CA LEU A 20 -19.41 12.73 5.45
C LEU A 20 -18.78 14.09 5.07
N PRO A 21 -17.67 14.53 5.69
CA PRO A 21 -17.03 15.78 5.34
C PRO A 21 -16.45 15.74 3.92
N LEU A 22 -16.44 16.90 3.26
CA LEU A 22 -15.75 17.08 1.99
C LEU A 22 -14.24 17.29 2.22
N LEU A 23 -13.43 16.63 1.40
CA LEU A 23 -11.99 16.83 1.41
C LEU A 23 -11.63 18.20 0.81
N THR A 24 -10.80 18.95 1.52
CA THR A 24 -10.23 20.23 1.09
C THR A 24 -8.70 20.17 1.15
N LYS A 25 -8.02 21.20 0.63
CA LYS A 25 -6.55 21.24 0.58
C LYS A 25 -5.87 21.27 1.96
N SER A 26 -6.59 21.54 3.04
CA SER A 26 -6.04 21.76 4.38
C SER A 26 -6.66 20.91 5.49
N ASN A 27 -7.64 20.05 5.20
CA ASN A 27 -8.36 19.27 6.24
C ASN A 27 -8.12 17.76 6.17
N TYR A 28 -7.09 17.28 5.45
CA TYR A 28 -6.90 15.84 5.20
C TYR A 28 -6.90 15.00 6.48
N HIS A 29 -6.21 15.43 7.54
CA HIS A 29 -6.14 14.68 8.80
C HIS A 29 -7.51 14.53 9.47
N GLU A 30 -8.27 15.63 9.56
CA GLU A 30 -9.61 15.63 10.14
C GLU A 30 -10.59 14.83 9.28
N TRP A 31 -10.54 15.04 7.96
CA TRP A 31 -11.35 14.29 6.99
C TRP A 31 -11.10 12.78 7.08
N ALA A 32 -9.83 12.35 7.11
CA ALA A 32 -9.47 10.94 7.16
C ALA A 32 -9.97 10.26 8.44
N LEU A 33 -9.87 10.92 9.60
CA LEU A 33 -10.39 10.42 10.86
C LEU A 33 -11.91 10.20 10.81
N VAL A 34 -12.64 11.21 10.31
CA VAL A 34 -14.11 11.10 10.19
C VAL A 34 -14.49 10.03 9.18
N MET A 35 -13.74 9.87 8.08
CA MET A 35 -13.99 8.81 7.09
C MET A 35 -13.72 7.42 7.58
N GLN A 36 -12.65 7.23 8.34
CA GLN A 36 -12.42 5.94 8.97
C GLN A 36 -13.58 5.57 9.90
N VAL A 37 -13.91 6.42 10.88
CA VAL A 37 -14.96 6.12 11.86
C VAL A 37 -16.34 5.96 11.22
N SER A 38 -16.66 6.80 10.22
CA SER A 38 -17.97 6.71 9.53
C SER A 38 -18.10 5.42 8.72
N LEU A 39 -17.04 5.01 8.02
CA LEU A 39 -17.06 3.78 7.23
C LEU A 39 -17.00 2.53 8.13
N GLU A 40 -16.32 2.59 9.28
CA GLU A 40 -16.38 1.54 10.30
C GLU A 40 -17.82 1.39 10.83
N ALA A 41 -18.50 2.50 11.16
CA ALA A 41 -19.89 2.49 11.62
C ALA A 41 -20.90 2.01 10.54
N MET A 42 -20.57 2.18 9.26
CA MET A 42 -21.35 1.66 8.13
C MET A 42 -21.00 0.22 7.75
N GLU A 43 -20.05 -0.43 8.44
CA GLU A 43 -19.51 -1.74 8.08
C GLU A 43 -18.90 -1.80 6.66
N LEU A 44 -18.39 -0.66 6.16
CA LEU A 44 -17.78 -0.52 4.84
C LEU A 44 -16.25 -0.42 4.87
N TRP A 45 -15.65 -0.28 6.06
CA TRP A 45 -14.20 -0.13 6.22
C TRP A 45 -13.41 -1.34 5.70
N ASP A 46 -13.98 -2.55 5.79
CA ASP A 46 -13.36 -3.77 5.27
C ASP A 46 -13.05 -3.67 3.77
N ALA A 47 -13.83 -2.93 2.99
CA ALA A 47 -13.55 -2.71 1.57
C ALA A 47 -12.32 -1.82 1.35
N VAL A 48 -12.11 -0.83 2.22
CA VAL A 48 -10.94 0.05 2.23
C VAL A 48 -9.68 -0.74 2.63
N GLU A 49 -9.80 -1.64 3.61
CA GLU A 49 -8.69 -2.48 4.05
C GLU A 49 -8.48 -3.73 3.20
N ALA A 50 -9.45 -4.16 2.38
CA ALA A 50 -9.38 -5.39 1.60
C ALA A 50 -8.15 -5.45 0.68
N GLU A 51 -7.75 -4.31 0.10
CA GLU A 51 -6.53 -4.23 -0.70
C GLU A 51 -5.28 -4.50 0.14
N ARG A 52 -5.20 -3.92 1.35
CA ARG A 52 -4.13 -4.17 2.30
C ARG A 52 -4.13 -5.62 2.78
N ALA A 53 -5.29 -6.21 3.05
CA ALA A 53 -5.40 -7.60 3.45
C ALA A 53 -4.94 -8.56 2.34
N LYS A 54 -5.34 -8.30 1.08
CA LYS A 54 -4.86 -9.04 -0.09
C LYS A 54 -3.34 -8.89 -0.26
N ASP A 55 -2.81 -7.68 -0.14
CA ASP A 55 -1.38 -7.41 -0.22
C ASP A 55 -0.60 -8.13 0.90
N ARG A 56 -1.10 -8.14 2.13
CA ARG A 56 -0.47 -8.84 3.26
C ARG A 56 -0.49 -10.36 3.10
N ARG A 57 -1.59 -10.93 2.61
CA ARG A 57 -1.67 -12.36 2.28
C ARG A 57 -0.69 -12.73 1.17
N ALA A 58 -0.62 -11.92 0.12
CA ALA A 58 0.34 -12.12 -0.97
C ALA A 58 1.79 -11.99 -0.47
N LEU A 59 2.09 -11.01 0.38
CA LEU A 59 3.40 -10.85 1.00
C LEU A 59 3.77 -12.06 1.88
N ALA A 60 2.84 -12.54 2.72
CA ALA A 60 3.05 -13.72 3.54
C ALA A 60 3.30 -14.97 2.69
N ALA A 61 2.56 -15.15 1.59
CA ALA A 61 2.78 -16.24 0.64
C ALA A 61 4.16 -16.15 -0.02
N ILE A 62 4.56 -14.96 -0.47
CA ILE A 62 5.90 -14.72 -1.05
C ILE A 62 6.98 -15.04 -0.02
N LEU A 63 6.86 -14.54 1.21
CA LEU A 63 7.83 -14.82 2.28
C LEU A 63 7.84 -16.30 2.66
N GLY A 64 6.69 -16.97 2.68
CA GLY A 64 6.59 -18.40 2.95
C GLY A 64 7.26 -19.26 1.87
N ALA A 65 7.20 -18.83 0.61
CA ALA A 65 7.78 -19.54 -0.54
C ALA A 65 9.29 -19.25 -0.76
N ILE A 66 9.90 -18.38 0.04
CA ILE A 66 11.28 -17.93 -0.12
C ILE A 66 12.22 -18.61 0.91
N PRO A 67 13.38 -19.15 0.47
CA PRO A 67 14.43 -19.68 1.35
C PRO A 67 14.93 -18.66 2.38
N SER A 68 15.40 -19.14 3.53
CA SER A 68 15.85 -18.31 4.64
C SER A 68 16.97 -17.34 4.27
N GLU A 69 17.87 -17.71 3.34
CA GLU A 69 19.02 -16.87 2.96
C GLU A 69 18.61 -15.52 2.36
N ILE A 70 17.50 -15.48 1.63
CA ILE A 70 17.04 -14.28 0.91
C ILE A 70 15.79 -13.63 1.55
N LYS A 71 15.21 -14.29 2.57
CA LYS A 71 14.03 -13.83 3.30
C LYS A 71 14.25 -12.48 3.99
N ALA A 72 15.44 -12.25 4.56
CA ALA A 72 15.77 -11.01 5.26
C ALA A 72 15.73 -9.77 4.33
N GLY A 73 16.17 -9.89 3.08
CA GLY A 73 16.13 -8.79 2.10
C GLY A 73 14.73 -8.47 1.56
N VAL A 74 13.82 -9.45 1.60
CA VAL A 74 12.45 -9.34 1.10
C VAL A 74 11.46 -8.95 2.21
N ALA A 75 11.72 -9.34 3.46
CA ALA A 75 10.84 -9.09 4.60
C ALA A 75 10.71 -7.61 5.00
N VAL A 76 11.65 -6.75 4.58
CA VAL A 76 11.62 -5.30 4.87
C VAL A 76 10.62 -4.55 3.99
N LYS A 77 10.05 -5.19 2.97
CA LYS A 77 9.17 -4.53 2.01
C LYS A 77 7.75 -4.32 2.56
N LYS A 78 7.19 -3.14 2.28
CA LYS A 78 5.86 -2.75 2.76
C LYS A 78 4.72 -3.37 1.97
N THR A 79 4.98 -3.80 0.72
CA THR A 79 3.97 -4.37 -0.18
C THR A 79 4.43 -5.65 -0.86
N ALA A 80 3.48 -6.50 -1.27
CA ALA A 80 3.74 -7.73 -2.01
C ALA A 80 4.46 -7.47 -3.34
N LYS A 81 4.10 -6.40 -4.06
CA LYS A 81 4.78 -6.02 -5.32
C LYS A 81 6.25 -5.70 -5.11
N GLN A 82 6.58 -4.99 -4.04
CA GLN A 82 7.98 -4.69 -3.70
C GLN A 82 8.74 -5.96 -3.31
N ALA A 83 8.11 -6.86 -2.55
CA ALA A 83 8.70 -8.14 -2.18
C ALA A 83 8.94 -9.04 -3.41
N TRP A 84 7.97 -9.12 -4.32
CA TRP A 84 8.10 -9.85 -5.59
C TRP A 84 9.27 -9.33 -6.44
N ASN A 85 9.38 -8.01 -6.59
CA ASN A 85 10.47 -7.41 -7.36
C ASN A 85 11.84 -7.64 -6.71
N ALA A 86 11.93 -7.57 -5.38
CA ALA A 86 13.15 -7.88 -4.64
C ALA A 86 13.56 -9.35 -4.84
N ALA A 87 12.62 -10.28 -4.69
CA ALA A 87 12.86 -11.70 -4.92
C ALA A 87 13.35 -11.98 -6.35
N LYS A 88 12.73 -11.34 -7.35
CA LYS A 88 13.16 -11.42 -8.76
C LYS A 88 14.57 -10.88 -8.95
N SER A 89 14.88 -9.71 -8.39
CA SER A 89 16.21 -9.10 -8.49
C SER A 89 17.30 -9.96 -7.86
N MET A 90 17.03 -10.57 -6.71
CA MET A 90 18.00 -11.42 -6.02
C MET A 90 18.30 -12.69 -6.82
N ARG A 91 17.30 -13.32 -7.46
CA ARG A 91 17.55 -14.50 -8.30
C ARG A 91 18.13 -14.16 -9.67
N VAL A 92 17.64 -13.13 -10.36
CA VAL A 92 18.20 -12.72 -11.66
C VAL A 92 19.62 -12.17 -11.51
N GLY A 93 19.92 -11.51 -10.38
CA GLY A 93 21.27 -11.10 -10.02
C GLY A 93 22.19 -12.29 -9.71
N ASP A 94 21.73 -13.24 -8.89
CA ASP A 94 22.49 -14.45 -8.54
C ASP A 94 22.77 -15.34 -9.76
N ASP A 95 21.80 -15.54 -10.65
CA ASP A 95 21.98 -16.27 -11.90
C ASP A 95 23.02 -15.59 -12.81
N ARG A 96 22.99 -14.26 -12.92
CA ARG A 96 23.98 -13.51 -13.71
C ARG A 96 25.38 -13.57 -13.11
N VAL A 97 25.51 -13.47 -11.79
CA VAL A 97 26.81 -13.55 -11.10
C VAL A 97 27.40 -14.96 -11.23
N LYS A 98 26.59 -16.01 -11.10
CA LYS A 98 27.03 -17.40 -11.33
C LYS A 98 27.49 -17.63 -12.76
N VAL A 99 26.75 -17.15 -13.76
CA VAL A 99 27.14 -17.28 -15.18
C VAL A 99 28.48 -16.60 -15.46
N VAL A 100 28.71 -15.40 -14.92
CA VAL A 100 29.98 -14.67 -15.09
C VAL A 100 31.14 -15.41 -14.40
N SER A 101 30.93 -15.95 -13.20
CA SER A 101 31.96 -16.72 -12.48
C SER A 101 32.34 -18.01 -13.20
N VAL A 102 31.37 -18.74 -13.76
CA VAL A 102 31.64 -19.95 -14.55
C VAL A 102 32.40 -19.58 -15.82
N GLN A 103 32.02 -18.52 -16.55
CA GLN A 103 32.75 -18.12 -17.76
C GLN A 103 34.21 -17.71 -17.49
N HIS A 104 34.50 -17.05 -16.37
CA HIS A 104 35.87 -16.69 -16.00
C HIS A 104 36.73 -17.93 -15.69
N LEU A 105 36.18 -18.95 -15.02
CA LEU A 105 36.90 -20.18 -14.68
C LEU A 105 37.29 -21.04 -15.91
N TRP A 106 36.70 -20.76 -17.07
CA TRP A 106 36.95 -21.49 -18.32
C TRP A 106 37.74 -20.63 -19.33
N ALA A 107 38.12 -19.41 -18.92
CA ALA A 107 38.88 -18.45 -19.73
C ALA A 107 40.32 -18.24 -19.20
N GLU A 108 40.74 -18.97 -18.15
CA GLU A 108 42.13 -19.19 -17.75
C GLU A 108 42.64 -20.54 -18.27
#